data_AF-A0A9E0UTW4-F1
#
_entry.id   AF-A0A9E0UTW4-F1
#
_cell.length_a   1.000
_cell.length_b   1.000
_cell.length_c   1.000
_cell.angle_alpha   90.00
_cell.angle_beta   90.00
_cell.angle_gamma   90.00
#
_symmetry.space_group_name_H-M   'P 1'
#
loop_
_entity.id
_entity.type
_entity.pdbx_description
1 polymer ?
#
loop_
_entity_poly.entity_id
_entity_poly.type
_entity_poly.pdbx_seq_one_letter_code
_entity_poly.pdbx_strand_id
1 'polypeptide(L)'
;LPLYAEFVARKFGVKKVSCAYFTLPEAVSNADLKLLEIDEETRNSALLKAEEIAEKISRREFAPAENSKLQSNFAPYFDFADSISDFLEYE
;
A
#
# COMPACT_ATOMS: atom_id res chain seq x y z
N LEU A 1 3.03 4.43 -0.20
CA LEU A 1 3.92 5.55 -0.64
C LEU A 1 4.85 6.03 0.47
N PRO A 2 4.40 6.34 1.71
CA PRO A 2 5.28 6.80 2.79
C PRO A 2 6.46 5.88 3.09
N LEU A 3 6.25 4.56 3.12
CA LEU A 3 7.32 3.58 3.33
C LEU A 3 8.36 3.57 2.19
N TYR A 4 7.94 3.73 0.94
CA TYR A 4 8.85 3.83 -0.20
C TYR A 4 9.67 5.13 -0.12
N ALA A 5 9.04 6.24 0.24
CA ALA A 5 9.71 7.51 0.44
C ALA A 5 10.79 7.40 1.53
N GLU A 6 10.46 6.76 2.67
CA GLU A 6 11.41 6.52 3.76
C GLU A 6 12.59 5.63 3.32
N PHE A 7 12.31 4.54 2.60
CA PHE A 7 13.37 3.68 2.08
C PHE A 7 14.33 4.43 1.15
N VAL A 8 13.80 5.24 0.23
CA VAL A 8 14.61 6.07 -0.68
C VAL A 8 15.40 7.11 0.11
N ALA A 9 14.78 7.77 1.09
CA ALA A 9 15.43 8.76 1.96
C ALA A 9 16.67 8.17 2.64
N ARG A 10 16.54 6.98 3.24
CA ARG A 10 17.64 6.24 3.88
C ARG A 10 18.71 5.79 2.89
N LYS A 11 18.29 5.19 1.77
CA LYS A 11 19.20 4.64 0.76
C LYS A 11 20.10 5.70 0.14
N PHE A 12 19.58 6.90 -0.08
CA PHE A 12 20.30 8.00 -0.74
C PHE A 12 20.75 9.11 0.21
N GLY A 13 20.50 8.99 1.52
CA GLY A 13 20.90 9.98 2.52
C GLY A 13 20.21 11.34 2.37
N VAL A 14 18.98 11.37 1.86
CA VAL A 14 18.23 12.61 1.61
C VAL A 14 17.15 12.82 2.66
N LYS A 15 16.89 14.08 3.05
CA LYS A 15 15.94 14.42 4.12
C LYS A 15 14.47 14.46 3.67
N LYS A 16 14.23 14.77 2.39
CA LYS A 16 12.87 14.90 1.83
C LYS A 16 12.83 14.17 0.48
N VAL A 17 11.82 13.32 0.33
CA VAL A 17 11.51 12.61 -0.92
C VAL A 17 10.11 13.04 -1.33
N SER A 18 9.99 13.68 -2.50
CA SER A 18 8.69 13.97 -3.10
C SER A 18 8.15 12.73 -3.78
N CYS A 19 6.87 12.46 -3.62
CA CYS A 19 6.20 11.36 -4.29
C CYS A 19 5.20 11.90 -5.29
N ALA A 20 5.02 11.19 -6.40
CA ALA A 20 3.89 11.38 -7.29
C ALA A 20 3.27 10.02 -7.57
N TYR A 21 1.97 10.02 -7.80
CA TYR A 21 1.25 8.84 -8.24
C TYR A 21 0.28 9.25 -9.34
N PHE A 22 0.00 8.33 -10.25
CA PHE A 22 -1.04 8.49 -11.25
C PHE A 22 -1.87 7.21 -11.25
N THR A 23 -3.13 7.36 -11.60
CA THR A 23 -4.01 6.23 -11.91
C THR A 23 -3.99 6.01 -13.41
N LEU A 24 -4.08 4.75 -13.85
CA LEU A 24 -4.32 4.42 -15.25
C LEU A 24 -5.83 4.26 -15.45
N PRO A 25 -6.55 5.30 -15.89
CA PRO A 25 -7.97 5.20 -16.19
C PRO A 25 -8.21 4.48 -17.52
N GLU A 26 -9.44 4.02 -17.73
CA GLU A 26 -9.91 3.45 -19.00
C GLU A 26 -9.82 4.45 -20.18
N ALA A 27 -9.85 5.75 -19.90
CA ALA A 27 -9.72 6.82 -20.90
C ALA A 27 -8.59 7.79 -20.55
N VAL A 28 -7.70 8.05 -21.50
CA VAL A 28 -6.52 8.93 -21.34
C VAL A 28 -6.88 10.33 -20.85
N SER A 29 -8.06 10.84 -21.22
CA SER A 29 -8.58 12.16 -20.77
C SER A 29 -8.73 12.27 -19.25
N ASN A 30 -8.82 11.13 -18.56
CA ASN A 30 -9.01 11.06 -17.11
C ASN A 30 -7.70 10.79 -16.38
N ALA A 31 -6.56 10.76 -17.09
CA ALA A 31 -5.27 10.48 -16.49
C ALA A 31 -4.82 11.72 -15.72
N ASP A 32 -4.62 11.56 -14.42
CA ASP A 32 -4.22 12.64 -13.52
C ASP A 32 -2.94 12.24 -12.79
N LEU A 33 -2.00 13.18 -12.72
CA LEU A 33 -0.76 13.04 -11.98
C LEU A 33 -0.90 13.81 -10.67
N LYS A 34 -0.96 13.07 -9.57
CA LYS A 34 -1.09 13.65 -8.23
C LYS A 34 0.26 13.65 -7.54
N LEU A 35 0.70 14.84 -7.17
CA LEU A 35 1.86 15.01 -6.32
C LEU A 35 1.43 14.82 -4.87
N LEU A 36 2.16 13.98 -4.14
CA LEU A 36 1.94 13.69 -2.74
C LEU A 36 3.13 14.22 -1.95
N GLU A 37 2.93 15.33 -1.25
CA GLU A 37 3.82 15.72 -0.18
C GLU A 37 3.49 14.89 1.06
N ILE A 38 4.48 14.12 1.54
CA ILE A 38 4.33 13.30 2.74
C ILE A 38 4.88 14.12 3.91
N ASP A 39 3.99 14.60 4.76
CA ASP A 39 4.38 15.24 6.02
C ASP A 39 4.94 14.23 7.02
N GLU A 40 5.51 14.77 8.09
CA GLU A 40 6.16 13.97 9.13
C GLU A 40 5.17 13.09 9.92
N GLU A 41 3.95 13.58 10.15
CA GLU A 41 2.92 12.85 10.88
C GLU A 41 2.47 11.60 10.09
N THR A 42 2.15 11.78 8.81
CA THR A 42 1.76 10.70 7.89
C THR A 42 2.87 9.68 7.74
N ARG A 43 4.12 10.14 7.66
CA ARG A 43 5.30 9.26 7.62
C ARG A 43 5.42 8.42 8.89
N ASN A 44 5.37 9.06 10.06
CA ASN A 44 5.53 8.39 11.34
C ASN A 44 4.39 7.39 11.60
N SER A 45 3.15 7.79 11.29
CA SER A 45 1.98 6.90 11.36
C SER A 45 2.15 5.66 10.48
N ALA A 46 2.60 5.82 9.24
CA ALA A 46 2.84 4.71 8.33
C ALA A 46 3.95 3.77 8.82
N LEU A 47 5.02 4.31 9.42
CA LEU A 47 6.12 3.52 9.98
C LEU A 47 5.67 2.70 11.20
N LEU A 48 4.98 3.34 12.14
CA LEU A 48 4.41 2.65 13.29
C LEU A 48 3.48 1.51 12.86
N LYS A 49 2.65 1.74 11.84
CA LYS A 49 1.78 0.70 11.31
C LYS A 49 2.56 -0.45 10.66
N ALA A 50 3.64 -0.14 9.95
CA ALA A 50 4.48 -1.16 9.34
C ALA A 50 5.18 -2.02 10.40
N GLU A 51 5.63 -1.42 11.51
CA GLU A 51 6.22 -2.13 12.65
C GLU A 51 5.19 -3.05 13.33
N GLU A 52 3.98 -2.56 13.60
CA GLU A 52 2.88 -3.37 14.15
C GLU A 52 2.57 -4.59 13.26
N ILE A 53 2.53 -4.39 11.94
CA ILE A 53 2.29 -5.47 10.98
C ILE A 53 3.46 -6.46 10.97
N ALA A 54 4.70 -5.97 10.99
CA ALA A 54 5.89 -6.82 11.01
C ALA A 54 5.95 -7.70 12.28
N GLU A 55 5.58 -7.14 13.44
CA GLU A 55 5.47 -7.87 14.70
C GLU A 55 4.42 -8.99 14.60
N LYS A 56 3.22 -8.69 14.09
CA LYS A 56 2.17 -9.70 13.86
C LYS A 56 2.62 -10.82 12.93
N ILE A 57 3.30 -10.48 11.82
CA ILE A 57 3.87 -11.46 10.89
C ILE A 57 4.88 -12.35 11.61
N SER A 58 5.80 -11.78 12.41
CA SER A 58 6.81 -12.53 13.14
C SER A 58 6.21 -13.51 14.16
N ARG A 59 5.07 -13.15 14.76
CA ARG A 59 4.31 -13.98 15.71
C ARG A 59 3.35 -14.97 15.03
N ARG A 60 3.22 -14.90 13.70
CA ARG A 60 2.24 -15.68 12.91
C ARG A 60 0.79 -15.41 13.32
N GLU A 61 0.51 -14.19 13.78
CA GLU A 61 -0.82 -13.76 14.19
C GLU A 61 -1.57 -13.19 12.98
N PHE A 62 -2.28 -14.06 12.26
CA PHE A 62 -3.09 -13.69 11.11
C PHE A 62 -4.56 -13.65 11.51
N ALA A 63 -5.07 -12.46 11.82
CA ALA A 63 -6.51 -12.22 11.95
C ALA A 63 -7.06 -11.69 10.62
N PRO A 64 -8.10 -12.32 10.04
CA PRO A 64 -8.78 -11.73 8.90
C PRO A 64 -9.36 -10.37 9.31
N ALA A 65 -9.28 -9.38 8.41
CA ALA A 65 -9.91 -8.10 8.66
C ALA A 65 -11.43 -8.26 8.69
N GLU A 66 -12.11 -7.65 9.66
CA GLU A 66 -13.58 -7.72 9.79
C GLU A 66 -14.31 -7.19 8.55
N ASN A 67 -13.71 -6.21 7.86
CA ASN A 67 -14.21 -5.67 6.60
C ASN A 67 -13.27 -6.08 5.46
N SER A 68 -13.75 -6.95 4.57
CA SER A 68 -13.02 -7.32 3.36
C SER A 68 -12.81 -6.08 2.46
N LYS A 69 -11.61 -5.95 1.89
CA LYS A 69 -11.28 -4.91 0.89
C LYS A 69 -12.12 -5.01 -0.39
N LEU A 70 -12.91 -6.07 -0.55
CA LEU A 70 -13.95 -6.20 -1.57
C LEU A 70 -15.02 -5.09 -1.49
N GLN A 71 -15.16 -4.39 -0.36
CA GLN A 71 -16.02 -3.21 -0.23
C GLN A 71 -15.33 -1.88 -0.54
N SER A 72 -14.13 -1.90 -1.14
CA SER A 72 -13.42 -0.69 -1.54
C SER A 72 -14.02 -0.07 -2.81
N ASN A 73 -13.99 1.26 -2.92
CA ASN A 73 -14.28 1.97 -4.19
C ASN A 73 -13.31 1.60 -5.34
N PHE A 74 -12.27 0.82 -5.06
CA PHE A 74 -11.28 0.33 -6.01
C PHE A 74 -11.27 -1.20 -6.09
N ALA A 75 -12.37 -1.87 -5.74
CA ALA A 75 -12.51 -3.33 -5.76
C ALA A 75 -11.90 -4.02 -7.01
N PRO A 76 -12.09 -3.51 -8.26
CA PRO A 76 -11.51 -4.14 -9.47
C PRO A 76 -9.98 -4.22 -9.48
N TYR A 77 -9.29 -3.36 -8.73
CA TYR A 77 -7.82 -3.34 -8.64
C TYR A 77 -7.28 -4.22 -7.50
N PHE A 78 -8.17 -4.67 -6.61
CA PHE A 78 -7.85 -5.56 -5.49
C PHE A 78 -8.49 -6.95 -5.67
N ASP A 79 -8.98 -7.24 -6.87
CA ASP A 79 -9.76 -8.43 -7.26
C ASP A 79 -8.91 -9.71 -7.40
N PHE A 80 -7.93 -9.86 -6.52
CA PHE A 80 -7.23 -11.14 -6.31
C PHE A 80 -8.04 -12.08 -5.41
N ALA A 81 -9.27 -11.71 -5.06
CA ALA A 81 -10.03 -12.30 -3.95
C ALA A 81 -11.28 -13.09 -4.37
N ASP A 82 -11.56 -13.24 -5.67
CA ASP A 82 -12.70 -14.04 -6.13
C ASP A 82 -12.38 -15.54 -6.26
N SER A 83 -11.09 -15.93 -6.30
CA SER A 83 -10.67 -17.33 -6.16
C SER A 83 -9.30 -17.42 -5.48
N ILE A 84 -9.28 -17.40 -4.14
CA ILE A 84 -8.11 -17.86 -3.38
C ILE A 84 -7.82 -19.33 -3.70
N SER A 85 -8.84 -20.09 -4.11
CA SER A 85 -8.77 -21.48 -4.57
C SER A 85 -7.75 -21.66 -5.70
N ASP A 86 -7.76 -20.80 -6.71
CA ASP A 86 -6.83 -20.90 -7.86
C ASP A 86 -5.36 -20.68 -7.45
N PHE A 87 -5.13 -20.02 -6.30
CA PHE A 87 -3.80 -19.75 -5.76
C PHE A 87 -3.30 -20.85 -4.81
N LEU A 88 -4.21 -21.61 -4.20
CA LEU A 88 -3.90 -22.70 -3.25
C LEU A 88 -3.85 -24.08 -3.91
N GLU A 89 -4.32 -24.22 -5.15
CA GLU A 89 -4.28 -25.48 -5.91
C GLU A 89 -2.90 -25.81 -6.52
N TYR A 90 -1.89 -24.96 -6.33
CA TYR A 90 -0.50 -25.31 -6.60
C TYR A 90 0.15 -25.99 -5.38
N GLU A 91 -0.25 -27.24 -5.12
CA GLU A 91 0.57 -28.25 -4.42
C GLU A 91 1.05 -29.34 -5.40
#